data_AF-A0A2R6BGB7-F1
#
_entry.id   AF-A0A2R6BGB7-F1
#
_cell.length_a   1.000
_cell.length_b   1.000
_cell.length_c   1.000
_cell.angle_alpha   90.00
_cell.angle_beta   90.00
_cell.angle_gamma   90.00
#
_symmetry.space_group_name_H-M   'P 1'
#
loop_
_entity.id
_entity.type
_entity.pdbx_description
1 polymer ?
#
loop_
_entity_poly.entity_id
_entity_poly.type
_entity_poly.pdbx_seq_one_letter_code
_entity_poly.pdbx_strand_id
1 'polypeptide(L)'
;MVCSDLPFLSSPTVNEFLRAWEESKKRSAALYTTREYLETLGVKARTPLVAVGVNVIPRGSRAFDEHRHIVQKLDVLNVNTKKELELARLLCQTKKNE
;
A
#
# COMPACT_ATOMS: atom_id res chain seq x y z
N MET A 1 8.46 -8.29 1.10
CA MET A 1 7.42 -8.83 2.00
C MET A 1 6.10 -8.20 1.61
N VAL A 2 5.04 -8.99 1.50
CA VAL A 2 3.69 -8.50 1.16
C VAL A 2 2.71 -9.09 2.17
N CYS A 3 1.82 -8.27 2.71
CA CYS A 3 0.75 -8.74 3.58
C CYS A 3 -0.32 -9.49 2.76
N SER A 4 -0.83 -10.59 3.31
CA SER A 4 -1.78 -11.49 2.62
C SER A 4 -3.19 -10.91 2.46
N ASP A 5 -3.50 -9.83 3.17
CA ASP A 5 -4.81 -9.15 3.22
C ASP A 5 -4.90 -7.96 2.24
N LEU A 6 -4.12 -7.99 1.16
CA LEU A 6 -4.09 -6.99 0.10
C LEU A 6 -4.67 -7.52 -1.22
N PRO A 7 -6.00 -7.71 -1.32
CA PRO A 7 -6.61 -8.25 -2.53
C PRO A 7 -6.46 -7.36 -3.78
N PHE A 8 -5.97 -6.11 -3.62
CA PHE A 8 -5.82 -5.11 -4.68
C PHE A 8 -4.37 -4.74 -4.98
N LEU A 9 -3.40 -5.44 -4.40
CA LEU A 9 -2.01 -5.19 -4.76
C LEU A 9 -1.76 -5.66 -6.20
N SER A 10 -1.68 -4.70 -7.12
CA SER A 10 -1.49 -4.95 -8.54
C SER A 10 -0.01 -4.99 -8.92
N SER A 11 0.35 -5.74 -9.97
CA SER A 11 1.72 -5.75 -10.50
C SER A 11 2.21 -4.34 -10.89
N PRO A 12 1.40 -3.47 -11.53
CA PRO A 12 1.79 -2.08 -11.77
C PRO A 12 2.16 -1.31 -10.50
N THR A 13 1.34 -1.44 -9.44
CA THR A 13 1.60 -0.80 -8.14
C THR A 13 2.91 -1.26 -7.52
N VAL A 14 3.18 -2.57 -7.55
CA VAL A 14 4.44 -3.13 -7.04
C VAL A 14 5.63 -2.61 -7.85
N ASN A 15 5.51 -2.58 -9.18
CA ASN A 15 6.57 -2.10 -10.06
C ASN A 15 6.88 -0.61 -9.85
N GLU A 16 5.86 0.22 -9.68
CA GLU A 16 6.03 1.65 -9.40
C GLU A 16 6.71 1.86 -8.04
N PHE A 17 6.28 1.12 -7.01
CA PHE A 17 6.91 1.14 -5.70
C PHE A 17 8.38 0.70 -5.77
N LEU A 18 8.70 -0.37 -6.51
CA LEU A 18 10.07 -0.84 -6.68
C LEU A 18 10.95 0.20 -7.40
N ARG A 19 10.45 0.83 -8.47
CA ARG A 19 11.16 1.92 -9.16
C ARG A 19 11.45 3.10 -8.22
N ALA A 20 10.43 3.56 -7.50
CA ALA A 20 10.58 4.66 -6.54
C ALA A 20 11.58 4.31 -5.42
N TRP A 21 11.59 3.05 -4.98
CA TRP A 21 12.59 2.57 -4.01
C TRP A 21 14.01 2.58 -4.60
N GLU A 22 14.21 2.04 -5.81
CA GLU A 22 15.51 2.04 -6.49
C GLU A 22 16.05 3.47 -6.66
N GLU A 23 15.21 4.40 -7.11
CA GLU A 23 15.55 5.82 -7.26
C GLU A 23 15.91 6.50 -5.94
N SER A 24 15.24 6.11 -4.86
CA SER A 24 15.49 6.67 -3.53
C SER A 24 16.87 6.30 -2.95
N LYS A 25 17.53 5.28 -3.53
CA LYS A 25 18.79 4.68 -3.06
C LYS A 25 18.75 4.29 -1.57
N LYS A 26 17.56 3.98 -1.05
CA LYS A 26 17.38 3.59 0.35
C LYS A 26 17.59 2.10 0.52
N ARG A 27 18.09 1.74 1.70
CA ARG A 27 18.31 0.34 2.06
C ARG A 27 17.00 -0.43 2.16
N SER A 28 15.97 0.17 2.76
CA SER A 28 14.63 -0.42 2.91
C SER A 28 13.55 0.62 2.64
N ALA A 29 12.40 0.14 2.17
CA ALA A 29 11.23 0.98 1.95
C ALA A 29 9.95 0.24 2.35
N ALA A 30 8.98 1.02 2.79
CA ALA A 30 7.63 0.55 3.07
C ALA A 30 6.64 1.47 2.36
N LEU A 31 5.59 0.88 1.81
CA LEU A 31 4.56 1.57 1.05
C LEU A 31 3.47 2.06 1.99
N TYR A 32 3.08 3.33 1.84
CA TYR A 32 2.03 3.96 2.64
C TYR A 32 1.01 4.67 1.75
N THR A 33 -0.22 4.71 2.22
CA THR A 33 -1.27 5.61 1.73
C THR A 33 -1.59 6.66 2.80
N THR A 34 -2.36 7.69 2.44
CA THR A 34 -2.76 8.74 3.38
C THR A 34 -4.15 8.49 3.92
N ARG A 35 -4.41 8.97 5.15
CA ARG A 35 -5.75 8.97 5.73
C ARG A 35 -6.73 9.71 4.83
N GLU A 36 -6.34 10.87 4.29
CA GLU A 36 -7.21 11.69 3.45
C GLU A 36 -7.70 10.89 2.24
N TYR A 37 -6.83 10.06 1.66
CA TYR A 37 -7.21 9.16 0.57
C TYR A 37 -8.20 8.10 1.04
N LEU A 38 -7.94 7.43 2.15
CA LEU A 38 -8.84 6.42 2.72
C LEU A 38 -10.21 7.00 3.08
N GLU A 39 -10.26 8.24 3.56
CA GLU A 39 -11.50 8.96 3.86
C GLU A 39 -12.34 9.22 2.61
N THR A 40 -11.71 9.52 1.44
CA THR A 40 -12.46 9.61 0.16
C THR A 40 -13.11 8.29 -0.25
N LEU A 41 -12.56 7.17 0.22
CA LEU A 41 -13.11 5.82 0.02
C LEU A 41 -14.12 5.45 1.12
N GLY A 42 -14.40 6.33 2.08
CA GLY A 42 -15.31 6.05 3.20
C GLY A 42 -14.70 5.14 4.29
N VAL A 43 -13.38 5.03 4.32
CA VAL A 43 -12.61 4.20 5.26
C VAL A 43 -11.99 5.11 6.32
N LYS A 44 -12.24 4.81 7.59
CA LYS A 44 -11.69 5.60 8.70
C LYS A 44 -10.28 5.12 9.03
N ALA A 45 -9.29 6.01 8.90
CA ALA A 45 -7.94 5.78 9.39
C ALA A 45 -7.63 6.67 10.61
N ARG A 46 -6.93 6.09 11.60
CA ARG A 46 -6.55 6.78 12.84
C ARG A 46 -5.24 7.55 12.72
N THR A 47 -4.37 7.13 11.81
CA THR A 47 -3.04 7.72 11.60
C THR A 47 -2.99 8.43 10.24
N PRO A 48 -2.25 9.55 10.11
CA PRO A 48 -2.15 10.27 8.84
C PRO A 48 -1.57 9.44 7.70
N LEU A 49 -0.66 8.52 8.03
CA LEU A 49 -0.09 7.53 7.11
C LEU A 49 -0.53 6.15 7.53
N VAL A 50 -0.94 5.34 6.57
CA VAL A 50 -1.37 3.95 6.78
C VAL A 50 -0.50 3.04 5.94
N ALA A 51 0.15 2.07 6.59
CA ALA A 51 0.99 1.10 5.90
C ALA A 51 0.11 0.21 5.01
N VAL A 52 0.55 0.06 3.76
CA VAL A 52 -0.12 -0.72 2.72
C VAL A 52 0.28 -2.19 2.78
N GLY A 53 1.19 -2.59 3.69
CA GLY A 53 1.61 -3.98 3.82
C GLY A 53 2.59 -4.46 2.76
N VAL A 54 3.20 -3.56 1.98
CA VAL A 54 4.27 -3.87 1.02
C VAL A 54 5.58 -3.26 1.51
N ASN A 55 6.57 -4.13 1.76
CA ASN A 55 7.89 -3.73 2.26
C ASN A 55 9.01 -4.34 1.42
N VAL A 56 10.01 -3.53 1.08
CA VAL A 56 11.30 -3.96 0.53
C VAL A 56 12.34 -3.94 1.64
N ILE A 57 12.89 -5.11 1.93
CA ILE A 57 13.87 -5.34 2.99
C ILE A 57 15.01 -6.18 2.40
N PRO A 58 16.27 -5.72 2.46
CA PRO A 58 17.41 -6.50 1.98
C PRO A 58 17.60 -7.77 2.80
N ARG A 59 18.01 -8.85 2.12
CA ARG A 59 18.35 -10.11 2.77
C ARG A 59 19.46 -9.88 3.82
N GLY A 60 19.26 -10.39 5.03
CA GLY A 60 20.22 -10.23 6.14
C GLY A 60 20.14 -8.90 6.89
N SER A 61 19.22 -8.00 6.54
CA SER A 61 18.96 -6.79 7.31
C SER A 61 18.07 -7.08 8.53
N ARG A 62 18.39 -6.50 9.70
CA ARG A 62 17.48 -6.48 10.86
C ARG A 62 16.42 -5.41 10.58
N ALA A 63 15.23 -5.87 10.25
CA ALA A 63 14.25 -5.15 9.44
C ALA A 63 13.46 -4.03 10.15
N PHE A 64 14.05 -3.19 11.00
CA PHE A 64 13.27 -2.15 11.68
C PHE A 64 13.88 -0.74 11.74
N ASP A 65 15.20 -0.56 11.69
CA ASP A 65 15.78 0.76 12.03
C ASP A 65 15.86 1.80 10.89
N GLU A 66 15.63 1.44 9.62
CA GLU A 66 15.89 2.37 8.49
C GLU A 66 14.75 2.45 7.46
N HIS A 67 13.52 2.10 7.82
CA HIS A 67 12.40 2.19 6.86
C HIS A 67 12.08 3.65 6.57
N ARG A 68 12.29 4.09 5.32
CA ARG A 68 11.62 5.31 4.83
C ARG A 68 10.26 4.97 4.24
N HIS A 69 9.32 5.86 4.51
CA HIS A 69 7.98 5.85 3.97
C HIS A 69 8.02 6.32 2.52
N ILE A 70 7.70 5.44 1.57
CA ILE A 70 7.31 5.87 0.22
C ILE A 70 5.79 6.00 0.27
N VAL A 71 5.32 7.25 0.19
CA VAL A 71 3.90 7.56 0.20
C VAL A 71 3.43 7.64 -1.25
N GLN A 72 2.57 6.71 -1.65
CA GLN A 72 1.89 6.77 -2.95
C GLN A 72 0.39 6.81 -2.71
N LYS A 73 -0.32 7.53 -3.58
CA LYS A 73 -1.79 7.46 -3.64
C LYS A 73 -2.16 6.15 -4.30
N LEU A 74 -2.50 5.16 -3.50
CA LEU A 74 -2.84 3.84 -4.00
C LEU A 74 -4.18 3.38 -3.43
N ASP A 75 -4.97 2.77 -4.28
CA ASP A 75 -6.18 2.01 -3.93
C ASP A 75 -5.79 0.70 -3.25
N VAL A 76 -5.35 0.81 -2.01
CA VAL A 76 -4.96 -0.34 -1.19
C VAL A 76 -5.76 -0.24 0.07
N LEU A 77 -6.63 -1.22 0.19
CA LEU A 77 -7.60 -1.36 1.24
C LEU A 77 -7.32 -2.70 1.92
N ASN A 78 -6.85 -2.65 3.17
CA ASN A 78 -6.84 -3.84 4.00
C ASN A 78 -8.30 -4.21 4.28
N VAL A 79 -8.69 -5.41 3.86
CA VAL A 79 -10.07 -5.88 3.99
C VAL A 79 -10.22 -6.64 5.29
N ASN A 80 -10.81 -5.99 6.29
CA ASN A 80 -11.09 -6.57 7.60
C ASN A 80 -12.60 -6.73 7.85
N THR A 81 -13.43 -6.03 7.08
CA THR A 81 -14.90 -5.99 7.22
C THR A 81 -15.60 -6.27 5.89
N LYS A 82 -16.88 -6.67 5.96
CA LYS A 82 -17.71 -6.87 4.75
C LYS A 82 -17.85 -5.60 3.91
N LYS A 83 -17.98 -4.44 4.57
CA LYS A 83 -18.06 -3.14 3.89
C LYS A 83 -16.76 -2.82 3.13
N GLU A 84 -15.61 -3.11 3.74
CA GLU A 84 -14.32 -2.97 3.07
C GLU A 84 -14.21 -3.95 1.89
N LEU A 85 -14.73 -5.18 2.00
CA LEU A 85 -14.76 -6.15 0.90
C LEU A 85 -15.67 -5.73 -0.28
N GLU A 86 -16.77 -5.03 0.00
CA GLU A 86 -17.66 -4.49 -1.04
C GLU A 86 -17.01 -3.30 -1.76
N LEU A 87 -16.41 -2.38 -1.00
CA LEU A 87 -15.69 -1.22 -1.53
C LEU A 87 -14.49 -1.64 -2.39
N ALA A 88 -13.70 -2.58 -1.88
CA ALA A 88 -12.70 -3.36 -2.59
C ALA A 88 -13.14 -3.83 -3.99
N ARG A 89 -14.29 -4.50 -4.06
CA ARG A 89 -14.83 -5.04 -5.32
C ARG A 89 -15.24 -3.94 -6.29
N LEU A 90 -15.85 -2.86 -5.78
CA LEU A 90 -16.20 -1.67 -6.57
C LEU A 90 -14.95 -1.04 -7.20
N LEU A 91 -13.90 -0.81 -6.42
CA LEU A 91 -12.63 -0.25 -6.90
C LEU A 91 -11.96 -1.12 -7.98
N CYS A 92 -12.05 -2.43 -7.83
CA CYS A 92 -11.59 -3.38 -8.85
C CYS A 92 -12.37 -3.29 -10.16
N GLN A 93 -13.67 -3.02 -10.10
CA GLN A 93 -14.53 -2.95 -11.26
C GLN A 93 -14.32 -1.64 -12.03
N THR A 94 -14.18 -0.51 -11.35
CA THR A 94 -13.87 0.78 -11.99
C THR A 94 -12.54 0.74 -12.73
N LYS A 95 -11.50 0.14 -12.14
CA LYS A 95 -10.18 0.02 -12.79
C LYS A 95 -10.11 -0.92 -13.99
N LYS A 96 -11.10 -1.81 -14.19
CA LYS A 96 -11.17 -2.64 -15.40
C LYS A 96 -11.80 -1.91 -16.59
N ASN A 97 -12.44 -0.76 -16.34
CA ASN A 97 -13.15 0.03 -17.34
C ASN A 97 -12.38 1.30 -17.74
N GLU A 98 -11.18 1.52 -17.17
CA GLU A 98 -10.18 2.51 -17.61
C GLU A 98 -9.10 1.82 -18.46
#